data_AF-A0A392MK43-F1
#
_entry.id   AF-A0A392MK43-F1
#
_cell.length_a   1.000
_cell.length_b   1.000
_cell.length_c   1.000
_cell.angle_alpha   90.00
_cell.angle_beta   90.00
_cell.angle_gamma   90.00
#
_symmetry.space_group_name_H-M   'P 1'
#
loop_
_entity.id
_entity.type
_entity.pdbx_description
1 polymer ?
#
loop_
_entity_poly.entity_id
_entity_poly.type
_entity_poly.pdbx_seq_one_letter_code
_entity_poly.pdbx_strand_id
1 'polypeptide(L)'
;LDRGIGWFSQVAVKKLGNGNSVKFWKDVWLGEQCLAQRFPRLFGISVQQDEVITNVGSWVNGEWRWGLLWRRNFFVWEETLVQELLNLILNVEITDADDGWIWTPDRVEGFSVKSLYVYLDSLLSPQIQRTSLENFAFNYIWKSGVPSKVCALVWQLFLDRLPTRDNLCRRGVIIRSEDAFCPLCTREVESSRHLFLHCKYAADIWYAVSRWLGVVTVLPANVLMSYGGASRPVFTLRVGLESGRLYAKMRLSYGLFVSGYLLRMVDWPEPLVLCCLRVLCVSSDCGGRAVMF
;
A
#
# COMPACT_ATOMS: atom_id res chain seq x y z
N LEU A 1 -10.63 10.39 -0.35
CA LEU A 1 -9.68 9.54 -1.13
C LEU A 1 -9.06 10.30 -2.29
N ASP A 2 -9.71 11.32 -2.86
CA ASP A 2 -9.18 12.01 -4.04
C ASP A 2 -8.14 13.11 -3.73
N ARG A 3 -8.14 13.71 -2.52
CA ARG A 3 -7.19 14.79 -2.11
C ARG A 3 -6.95 15.89 -3.18
N GLY A 4 -7.91 16.12 -4.08
CA GLY A 4 -7.81 17.10 -5.18
C GLY A 4 -7.04 16.63 -6.42
N ILE A 5 -6.67 15.35 -6.52
CA ILE A 5 -5.90 14.80 -7.65
C ILE A 5 -6.82 14.44 -8.84
N GLY A 6 -8.13 14.26 -8.62
CA GLY A 6 -9.10 13.90 -9.65
C GLY A 6 -8.85 12.53 -10.25
N TRP A 7 -8.23 11.60 -9.50
CA TRP A 7 -7.78 10.32 -10.07
C TRP A 7 -8.97 9.43 -10.47
N PHE A 8 -10.07 9.49 -9.72
CA PHE A 8 -11.23 8.62 -9.95
C PHE A 8 -11.85 8.86 -11.33
N SER A 9 -12.00 10.12 -11.73
CA SER A 9 -12.50 10.48 -13.06
C SER A 9 -11.60 10.06 -14.22
N GLN A 10 -10.34 9.71 -13.96
CA GLN A 10 -9.43 9.20 -14.99
C GLN A 10 -9.62 7.69 -15.24
N VAL A 11 -10.17 6.97 -14.25
CA VAL A 11 -10.24 5.50 -14.29
C VAL A 11 -11.66 4.93 -14.27
N ALA A 12 -12.64 5.72 -13.86
CA ALA A 12 -14.04 5.35 -13.89
C ALA A 12 -14.76 6.21 -14.94
N VAL A 13 -15.10 5.59 -16.07
CA VAL A 13 -15.79 6.23 -17.20
C VAL A 13 -17.25 5.77 -17.22
N LYS A 14 -18.19 6.64 -17.59
CA LYS A 14 -19.60 6.27 -17.68
C LYS A 14 -19.81 5.37 -18.90
N LYS A 15 -20.52 4.26 -18.71
CA LYS A 15 -21.05 3.43 -19.79
C LYS A 15 -22.49 3.88 -20.06
N LEU A 16 -22.75 4.34 -21.26
CA LEU A 16 -24.09 4.70 -21.67
C LEU A 16 -24.96 3.44 -21.83
N GLY A 17 -26.12 3.44 -21.19
CA GLY A 17 -27.21 2.51 -21.40
C GLY A 17 -28.45 3.29 -21.84
N ASN A 18 -29.40 3.46 -20.92
CA ASN A 18 -30.65 4.20 -21.11
C ASN A 18 -30.52 5.72 -20.96
N GLY A 19 -29.38 6.23 -20.49
CA GLY A 19 -29.09 7.66 -20.40
C GLY A 19 -29.82 8.38 -19.28
N ASN A 20 -30.36 7.67 -18.29
CA ASN A 20 -31.09 8.25 -17.14
C ASN A 20 -30.17 8.90 -16.09
N SER A 21 -28.88 8.55 -16.08
CA SER A 21 -27.89 8.99 -15.08
C SER A 21 -26.64 9.64 -15.67
N VAL A 22 -26.59 9.77 -17.00
CA VAL A 22 -25.46 10.33 -17.74
C VAL A 22 -25.82 11.72 -18.24
N LYS A 23 -25.10 12.73 -17.77
CA LYS A 23 -25.24 14.12 -18.24
C LYS A 23 -24.62 14.28 -19.61
N PHE A 24 -25.41 14.76 -20.58
CA PHE A 24 -24.97 14.88 -21.98
C PHE A 24 -23.68 15.70 -22.11
N TRP A 25 -23.60 16.86 -21.45
CA TRP A 25 -22.45 17.75 -21.60
C TRP A 25 -21.30 17.48 -20.63
N LYS A 26 -21.61 17.09 -19.38
CA LYS A 26 -20.67 17.15 -18.26
C LYS A 26 -19.98 15.81 -17.96
N ASP A 27 -20.59 14.69 -18.32
CA ASP A 27 -20.00 13.38 -18.09
C ASP A 27 -19.12 12.94 -19.27
N VAL A 28 -18.12 12.09 -19.00
CA VAL A 28 -17.33 11.42 -20.02
C VAL A 28 -18.03 10.11 -20.36
N TRP A 29 -18.87 10.13 -21.37
CA TRP A 29 -19.60 8.96 -21.88
C TRP A 29 -19.29 8.67 -23.36
N LEU A 30 -18.51 9.54 -24.00
CA LEU A 30 -18.18 9.46 -25.42
C LEU A 30 -16.77 10.03 -25.66
N GLY A 31 -15.84 9.16 -26.06
CA GLY A 31 -14.42 9.52 -26.20
C GLY A 31 -13.68 9.61 -24.86
N GLU A 32 -12.70 10.51 -24.77
CA GLU A 32 -11.78 10.61 -23.62
C GLU A 32 -12.07 11.80 -22.67
N GLN A 33 -12.88 12.76 -23.10
CA GLN A 33 -13.21 13.97 -22.33
C GLN A 33 -14.70 14.32 -22.50
N CYS A 34 -15.25 15.15 -21.61
CA CYS A 34 -16.66 15.52 -21.70
C CYS A 34 -16.92 16.48 -22.86
N LEU A 35 -18.16 16.46 -23.39
CA LEU A 35 -18.54 17.29 -24.53
C LEU A 35 -18.45 18.80 -24.20
N ALA A 36 -18.63 19.19 -22.94
CA ALA A 36 -18.45 20.58 -22.49
C ALA A 36 -17.01 21.07 -22.64
N GLN A 37 -16.02 20.20 -22.41
CA GLN A 37 -14.61 20.52 -22.62
C GLN A 37 -14.23 20.52 -24.10
N ARG A 38 -14.82 19.60 -24.89
CA ARG A 38 -14.53 19.50 -26.33
C ARG A 38 -15.18 20.62 -27.14
N PHE A 39 -16.41 21.00 -26.81
CA PHE A 39 -17.20 22.00 -27.53
C PHE A 39 -17.67 23.12 -26.59
N PRO A 40 -16.75 23.89 -25.96
CA PRO A 40 -17.10 24.88 -24.93
C PRO A 40 -18.02 25.99 -25.46
N ARG A 41 -17.89 26.35 -26.75
CA ARG A 41 -18.78 27.33 -27.40
C ARG A 41 -20.21 26.82 -27.51
N LEU A 42 -20.40 25.59 -27.97
CA LEU A 42 -21.72 24.96 -28.08
C LEU A 42 -22.34 24.75 -26.71
N PHE A 43 -21.55 24.24 -25.75
CA PHE A 43 -21.99 24.13 -24.36
C PHE A 43 -22.52 25.46 -23.82
N GLY A 44 -21.80 26.56 -24.04
CA GLY A 44 -22.21 27.90 -23.60
C GLY A 44 -23.51 28.44 -24.21
N ILE A 45 -23.98 27.88 -25.33
CA ILE A 45 -25.25 28.26 -25.98
C ILE A 45 -26.36 27.21 -25.87
N SER A 46 -26.05 26.02 -25.33
CA SER A 46 -27.06 24.99 -25.07
C SER A 46 -27.97 25.39 -23.92
N VAL A 47 -29.26 25.07 -24.02
CA VAL A 47 -30.24 25.20 -22.92
C VAL A 47 -30.19 23.97 -22.00
N GLN A 48 -29.60 22.88 -22.46
CA GLN A 48 -29.60 21.55 -21.82
C GLN A 48 -28.28 21.24 -21.09
N GLN A 49 -27.58 22.25 -20.56
CA GLN A 49 -26.23 22.11 -19.99
C GLN A 49 -26.11 21.09 -18.84
N ASP A 50 -27.19 20.89 -18.10
CA ASP A 50 -27.26 19.99 -16.95
C ASP A 50 -28.15 18.77 -17.17
N GLU A 51 -28.69 18.61 -18.38
CA GLU A 51 -29.62 17.54 -18.71
C GLU A 51 -28.94 16.19 -18.89
N VAL A 52 -29.67 15.16 -18.49
CA VAL A 52 -29.35 13.75 -18.76
C VAL A 52 -29.71 13.39 -20.20
N ILE A 53 -29.01 12.41 -20.78
CA ILE A 53 -29.17 12.03 -22.20
C ILE A 53 -30.64 11.72 -22.56
N THR A 54 -31.39 11.07 -21.67
CA THR A 54 -32.81 10.77 -21.88
C THR A 54 -33.68 12.02 -22.13
N ASN A 55 -33.29 13.20 -21.62
CA ASN A 55 -33.98 14.48 -21.82
C ASN A 55 -33.45 15.29 -23.02
N VAL A 56 -32.41 14.80 -23.68
CA VAL A 56 -31.73 15.48 -24.81
C VAL A 56 -32.14 14.86 -26.15
N GLY A 57 -33.11 13.94 -26.15
CA GLY A 57 -33.66 13.34 -27.36
C GLY A 57 -34.93 12.55 -27.07
N SER A 58 -35.39 11.81 -28.08
CA SER A 58 -36.59 10.98 -27.97
C SER A 58 -36.54 9.83 -28.96
N TRP A 59 -37.17 8.71 -28.61
CA TRP A 59 -37.38 7.60 -29.52
C TRP A 59 -38.46 7.90 -30.55
N VAL A 60 -38.12 7.79 -31.83
CA VAL A 60 -39.06 7.94 -32.95
C VAL A 60 -38.90 6.76 -33.88
N ASN A 61 -39.95 5.96 -34.04
CA ASN A 61 -39.97 4.75 -34.88
C ASN A 61 -38.85 3.74 -34.56
N GLY A 62 -38.49 3.59 -33.28
CA GLY A 62 -37.44 2.67 -32.84
C GLY A 62 -36.01 3.17 -33.05
N GLU A 63 -35.83 4.44 -33.47
CA GLU A 63 -34.53 5.09 -33.55
C GLU A 63 -34.45 6.25 -32.58
N TRP A 64 -33.28 6.42 -31.94
CA TRP A 64 -33.04 7.57 -31.08
C TRP A 64 -32.82 8.83 -31.93
N ARG A 65 -33.56 9.90 -31.63
CA ARG A 65 -33.39 11.21 -32.27
C ARG A 65 -32.94 12.24 -31.26
N TRP A 66 -31.79 12.85 -31.53
CA TRP A 66 -31.24 13.95 -30.74
C TRP A 66 -32.09 15.23 -30.91
N GLY A 67 -32.52 15.81 -29.79
CA GLY A 67 -33.29 17.04 -29.68
C GLY A 67 -32.47 18.14 -29.00
N LEU A 68 -31.39 18.59 -29.65
CA LEU A 68 -30.49 19.61 -29.12
C LEU A 68 -31.15 21.00 -29.17
N LEU A 69 -31.30 21.65 -28.01
CA LEU A 69 -31.91 22.96 -27.85
C LEU A 69 -30.87 24.05 -27.60
N TRP A 70 -30.98 25.14 -28.36
CA TRP A 70 -30.03 26.24 -28.39
C TRP A 70 -30.71 27.56 -28.03
N ARG A 71 -30.05 28.39 -27.22
CA ARG A 71 -30.59 29.68 -26.76
C ARG A 71 -30.70 30.75 -27.86
N ARG A 72 -30.01 30.55 -28.99
CA ARG A 72 -29.96 31.43 -30.16
C ARG A 72 -29.55 30.64 -31.41
N ASN A 73 -29.71 31.26 -32.58
CA ASN A 73 -29.17 30.73 -33.84
C ASN A 73 -27.64 30.70 -33.82
N PHE A 74 -27.09 29.78 -34.62
CA PHE A 74 -25.65 29.63 -34.80
C PHE A 74 -25.07 30.75 -35.65
N PHE A 75 -23.83 31.12 -35.33
CA PHE A 75 -22.98 31.84 -36.26
C PHE A 75 -22.33 30.87 -37.25
N VAL A 76 -21.87 31.37 -38.40
CA VAL A 76 -21.24 30.56 -39.47
C VAL A 76 -20.08 29.69 -38.95
N TRP A 77 -19.28 30.20 -38.00
CA TRP A 77 -18.17 29.43 -37.41
C TRP A 77 -18.60 28.42 -36.34
N GLU A 78 -19.85 28.45 -35.88
CA GLU A 78 -20.42 27.45 -34.96
C GLU A 78 -21.05 26.28 -35.73
N GLU A 79 -21.49 26.50 -36.98
CA GLU A 79 -22.08 25.45 -37.82
C GLU A 79 -21.13 24.27 -38.03
N THR A 80 -19.85 24.54 -38.24
CA THR A 80 -18.81 23.50 -38.36
C THR A 80 -18.70 22.67 -37.08
N LEU A 81 -18.72 23.31 -35.91
CA LEU A 81 -18.69 22.62 -34.61
C LEU A 81 -19.94 21.76 -34.38
N VAL A 82 -21.11 22.24 -34.82
CA VAL A 82 -22.37 21.48 -34.72
C VAL A 82 -22.30 20.23 -35.59
N GLN A 83 -21.79 20.34 -36.83
CA GLN A 83 -21.62 19.18 -37.71
C GLN A 83 -20.66 18.15 -37.11
N GLU A 84 -19.54 18.60 -36.53
CA GLU A 84 -18.61 17.71 -35.81
C GLU A 84 -19.28 17.01 -34.63
N LEU A 85 -20.07 17.74 -33.82
CA LEU A 85 -20.81 17.16 -32.69
C LEU A 85 -21.82 16.10 -33.17
N LEU A 86 -22.61 16.43 -34.20
CA LEU A 86 -23.62 15.52 -34.76
C LEU A 86 -22.99 14.25 -35.31
N ASN A 87 -21.90 14.36 -36.06
CA ASN A 87 -21.16 13.19 -36.57
C ASN A 87 -20.63 12.29 -35.45
N LEU A 88 -20.23 12.90 -34.33
CA LEU A 88 -19.67 12.20 -33.18
C LEU A 88 -20.76 11.42 -32.41
N ILE A 89 -21.96 12.00 -32.25
CA ILE A 89 -23.09 11.36 -31.56
C ILE A 89 -23.97 10.49 -32.48
N LEU A 90 -23.72 10.48 -33.79
CA LEU A 90 -24.55 9.78 -34.77
C LEU A 90 -24.61 8.27 -34.53
N ASN A 91 -23.45 7.67 -34.22
CA ASN A 91 -23.31 6.21 -34.06
C ASN A 91 -23.43 5.77 -32.59
N VAL A 92 -23.99 6.62 -31.74
CA VAL A 92 -24.23 6.27 -30.34
C VAL A 92 -25.51 5.45 -30.23
N GLU A 93 -25.38 4.21 -29.77
CA GLU A 93 -26.52 3.35 -29.47
C GLU A 93 -26.97 3.57 -28.02
N ILE A 94 -28.21 4.05 -27.86
CA ILE A 94 -28.91 4.06 -26.55
C ILE A 94 -29.69 2.76 -26.45
N THR A 95 -29.58 2.10 -25.30
CA THR A 95 -30.18 0.78 -25.07
C THR A 95 -31.11 0.83 -23.87
N ASP A 96 -31.96 -0.18 -23.70
CA ASP A 96 -32.84 -0.27 -22.51
C ASP A 96 -32.09 -0.70 -21.23
N ALA A 97 -30.81 -1.07 -21.34
CA ALA A 97 -29.99 -1.43 -20.20
C ALA A 97 -29.69 -0.20 -19.32
N ASP A 98 -29.52 -0.42 -18.03
CA ASP A 98 -29.11 0.66 -17.13
C ASP A 98 -27.72 1.20 -17.48
N ASP A 99 -27.55 2.51 -17.29
CA ASP A 99 -26.25 3.14 -17.31
C ASP A 99 -25.29 2.47 -16.31
N GLY A 100 -24.02 2.39 -16.69
CA GLY A 100 -23.01 1.72 -15.90
C GLY A 100 -21.74 2.53 -15.74
N TRP A 101 -20.73 1.86 -15.17
CA TRP A 101 -19.37 2.36 -15.08
C TRP A 101 -18.43 1.36 -15.73
N ILE A 102 -17.49 1.86 -16.51
CA ILE A 102 -16.36 1.10 -17.04
C ILE A 102 -15.14 1.46 -16.20
N TRP A 103 -14.52 0.43 -15.63
CA TRP A 103 -13.22 0.53 -15.00
C TRP A 103 -12.14 0.45 -16.09
N THR A 104 -11.42 1.53 -16.33
CA THR A 104 -10.43 1.59 -17.41
C THR A 104 -9.12 0.83 -17.14
N PRO A 105 -8.63 0.68 -15.88
CA PRO A 105 -7.41 -0.10 -15.61
C PRO A 105 -7.57 -1.59 -15.93
N ASP A 106 -8.78 -2.13 -15.82
CA ASP A 106 -9.09 -3.50 -16.24
C ASP A 106 -10.51 -3.53 -16.81
N ARG A 107 -10.61 -3.46 -18.13
CA ARG A 107 -11.90 -3.43 -18.84
C ARG A 107 -12.55 -4.82 -18.92
N VAL A 108 -11.80 -5.89 -18.69
CA VAL A 108 -12.27 -7.27 -18.86
C VAL A 108 -12.81 -7.80 -17.54
N GLU A 109 -12.01 -7.74 -16.47
CA GLU A 109 -12.46 -8.17 -15.14
C GLU A 109 -13.25 -7.09 -14.41
N GLY A 110 -13.17 -5.83 -14.87
CA GLY A 110 -13.83 -4.69 -14.26
C GLY A 110 -13.12 -4.21 -13.00
N PHE A 111 -13.88 -3.53 -12.14
CA PHE A 111 -13.32 -3.01 -10.89
C PHE A 111 -12.89 -4.15 -9.96
N SER A 112 -11.63 -4.11 -9.56
CA SER A 112 -11.13 -4.91 -8.45
C SER A 112 -10.31 -4.05 -7.49
N VAL A 113 -10.37 -4.37 -6.19
CA VAL A 113 -9.54 -3.70 -5.18
C VAL A 113 -8.05 -3.79 -5.56
N LYS A 114 -7.62 -4.93 -6.11
CA LYS A 114 -6.26 -5.14 -6.61
C LYS A 114 -5.88 -4.14 -7.71
N SER A 115 -6.69 -4.02 -8.76
CA SER A 115 -6.41 -3.09 -9.87
C SER A 115 -6.37 -1.64 -9.41
N LEU A 116 -7.25 -1.25 -8.48
CA LEU A 116 -7.23 0.06 -7.85
C LEU A 116 -5.92 0.30 -7.09
N TYR A 117 -5.47 -0.65 -6.26
CA TYR A 117 -4.22 -0.51 -5.53
C TYR A 117 -3.01 -0.38 -6.46
N VAL A 118 -2.96 -1.16 -7.55
CA VAL A 118 -1.88 -1.08 -8.55
C VAL A 118 -1.87 0.29 -9.23
N TYR A 119 -3.03 0.80 -9.64
CA TYR A 119 -3.15 2.13 -10.24
C TYR A 119 -2.80 3.26 -9.25
N LEU A 120 -3.26 3.18 -8.00
CA LEU A 120 -2.94 4.18 -6.99
C LEU A 120 -1.46 4.14 -6.60
N ASP A 121 -0.84 2.96 -6.55
CA ASP A 121 0.58 2.84 -6.25
C ASP A 121 1.43 3.51 -7.34
N SER A 122 1.09 3.34 -8.62
CA SER A 122 1.80 4.00 -9.71
C SER A 122 1.63 5.52 -9.72
N LEU A 123 0.50 6.03 -9.20
CA LEU A 123 0.20 7.46 -9.13
C LEU A 123 0.79 8.15 -7.89
N LEU A 124 0.73 7.49 -6.73
CA LEU A 124 0.99 8.10 -5.42
C LEU A 124 2.37 7.79 -4.86
N SER A 125 2.98 6.66 -5.24
CA SER A 125 4.34 6.37 -4.81
C SER A 125 5.30 7.15 -5.71
N PRO A 126 6.14 8.07 -5.18
CA PRO A 126 7.39 8.36 -5.88
C PRO A 126 8.07 7.01 -6.12
N GLN A 127 8.75 6.83 -7.25
CA GLN A 127 9.45 5.58 -7.59
C GLN A 127 10.55 5.27 -6.56
N ILE A 128 10.16 4.90 -5.34
CA ILE A 128 11.02 4.35 -4.30
C ILE A 128 11.34 2.98 -4.85
N GLN A 129 12.38 2.94 -5.68
CA GLN A 129 12.98 1.70 -6.13
C GLN A 129 13.45 1.00 -4.87
N ARG A 130 12.63 0.06 -4.39
CA ARG A 130 13.04 -0.85 -3.34
C ARG A 130 14.30 -1.55 -3.82
N THR A 131 15.32 -1.54 -2.99
CA THR A 131 16.55 -2.28 -3.24
C THR A 131 16.24 -3.78 -3.39
N SER A 132 17.12 -4.52 -4.06
CA SER A 132 17.00 -5.98 -4.17
C SER A 132 16.88 -6.64 -2.79
N LEU A 133 17.58 -6.10 -1.79
CA LEU A 133 17.50 -6.50 -0.39
C LEU A 133 16.11 -6.29 0.21
N GLU A 134 15.52 -5.10 0.02
CA GLU A 134 14.17 -4.80 0.50
C GLU A 134 13.15 -5.73 -0.13
N ASN A 135 13.19 -5.91 -1.45
CA ASN A 135 12.28 -6.80 -2.15
C ASN A 135 12.40 -8.24 -1.67
N PHE A 136 13.63 -8.72 -1.46
CA PHE A 136 13.87 -10.04 -0.88
C PHE A 136 13.25 -10.15 0.51
N ALA A 137 13.56 -9.21 1.41
CA ALA A 137 13.11 -9.27 2.79
C ALA A 137 11.58 -9.15 2.91
N PHE A 138 10.94 -8.22 2.19
CA PHE A 138 9.49 -8.05 2.18
C PHE A 138 8.74 -9.29 1.67
N ASN A 139 9.28 -9.98 0.66
CA ASN A 139 8.71 -11.22 0.15
C ASN A 139 8.88 -12.40 1.13
N TYR A 140 9.96 -12.40 1.92
CA TYR A 140 10.25 -13.49 2.85
C TYR A 140 9.50 -13.37 4.19
N ILE A 141 9.22 -12.16 4.68
CA ILE A 141 8.50 -11.96 5.95
C ILE A 141 7.21 -12.79 5.98
N TRP A 142 6.43 -12.75 4.91
CA TRP A 142 5.12 -13.42 4.83
C TRP A 142 5.20 -14.92 4.52
N LYS A 143 6.36 -15.41 4.07
CA LYS A 143 6.64 -16.84 3.87
C LYS A 143 7.18 -17.51 5.13
N SER A 144 7.40 -16.74 6.20
CA SER A 144 7.93 -17.28 7.43
C SER A 144 6.85 -17.97 8.28
N GLY A 145 7.15 -19.14 8.85
CA GLY A 145 6.28 -19.90 9.76
C GLY A 145 6.12 -19.29 11.16
N VAL A 146 6.30 -17.97 11.27
CA VAL A 146 6.15 -17.22 12.52
C VAL A 146 4.70 -16.74 12.64
N PRO A 147 4.21 -16.41 13.86
CA PRO A 147 2.87 -15.87 13.99
C PRO A 147 2.69 -14.58 13.17
N SER A 148 1.54 -14.41 12.52
CA SER A 148 1.25 -13.25 11.66
C SER A 148 1.45 -11.89 12.34
N LYS A 149 1.20 -11.80 13.66
CA LYS A 149 1.47 -10.61 14.47
C LYS A 149 2.96 -10.22 14.48
N VAL A 150 3.86 -11.20 14.43
CA VAL A 150 5.30 -11.00 14.32
C VAL A 150 5.67 -10.54 12.91
N CYS A 151 5.12 -11.18 11.87
CA CYS A 151 5.31 -10.72 10.48
C CYS A 151 4.92 -9.26 10.32
N ALA A 152 3.75 -8.87 10.86
CA ALA A 152 3.27 -7.49 10.82
C ALA A 152 4.22 -6.54 11.56
N LEU A 153 4.73 -6.93 12.74
CA LEU A 153 5.70 -6.13 13.49
C LEU A 153 7.00 -5.91 12.71
N VAL A 154 7.56 -6.96 12.11
CA VAL A 154 8.80 -6.87 11.30
C VAL A 154 8.56 -6.04 10.03
N TRP A 155 7.40 -6.20 9.38
CA TRP A 155 7.02 -5.38 8.24
C TRP A 155 6.93 -3.89 8.61
N GLN A 156 6.33 -3.55 9.77
CA GLN A 156 6.30 -2.18 10.28
C GLN A 156 7.70 -1.68 10.64
N LEU A 157 8.56 -2.54 11.19
CA LEU A 157 9.94 -2.23 11.52
C LEU A 157 10.78 -1.86 10.29
N PHE A 158 10.66 -2.61 9.19
CA PHE A 158 11.37 -2.33 7.94
C PHE A 158 10.96 -1.00 7.31
N LEU A 159 9.68 -0.63 7.47
CA LEU A 159 9.17 0.63 6.98
C LEU A 159 9.43 1.80 7.94
N ASP A 160 10.13 1.56 9.07
CA ASP A 160 10.31 2.51 10.17
C ASP A 160 8.97 3.13 10.63
N ARG A 161 7.94 2.29 10.77
CA ARG A 161 6.56 2.69 11.12
C ARG A 161 6.14 2.34 12.54
N LEU A 162 7.04 1.77 13.34
CA LEU A 162 6.78 1.48 14.74
C LEU A 162 6.59 2.78 15.55
N PRO A 163 5.78 2.77 16.62
CA PRO A 163 5.54 3.93 17.46
C PRO A 163 6.71 4.20 18.42
N THR A 164 7.94 4.22 17.91
CA THR A 164 9.11 4.63 18.69
C THR A 164 9.03 6.13 18.98
N ARG A 165 9.68 6.61 20.04
CA ARG A 165 9.59 8.04 20.39
C ARG A 165 10.10 8.96 19.27
N ASP A 166 11.11 8.54 18.51
CA ASP A 166 11.54 9.26 17.29
C ASP A 166 10.40 9.39 16.27
N ASN A 167 9.71 8.29 15.94
CA ASN A 167 8.59 8.31 15.01
C ASN A 167 7.38 9.09 15.53
N LEU A 168 7.13 9.05 16.84
CA LEU A 168 6.07 9.84 17.47
C LEU A 168 6.39 11.35 17.44
N CYS A 169 7.66 11.72 17.65
CA CYS A 169 8.14 13.10 17.50
C CYS A 169 7.99 13.59 16.05
N ARG A 170 8.41 12.79 15.06
CA ARG A 170 8.25 13.11 13.63
C ARG A 170 6.79 13.29 13.21
N ARG A 171 5.85 12.66 13.91
CA ARG A 171 4.40 12.78 13.69
C ARG A 171 3.74 13.89 14.53
N GLY A 172 4.51 14.64 15.32
CA GLY A 172 4.01 15.71 16.18
C GLY A 172 3.21 15.24 17.39
N VAL A 173 3.31 13.97 17.78
CA VAL A 173 2.64 13.41 18.97
C VAL A 173 3.45 13.71 20.22
N ILE A 174 4.77 13.58 20.14
CA ILE A 174 5.69 14.05 21.19
C ILE A 174 6.15 15.45 20.80
N ILE A 175 6.01 16.39 21.74
CA ILE A 175 6.21 17.83 21.48
C ILE A 175 7.66 18.24 21.73
N ARG A 176 8.39 17.57 22.63
CA ARG A 176 9.78 17.89 22.98
C ARG A 176 10.72 16.79 22.51
N SER A 177 11.76 17.15 21.78
CA SER A 177 12.81 16.22 21.33
C SER A 177 13.57 15.56 22.50
N GLU A 178 13.62 16.24 23.65
CA GLU A 178 14.16 15.75 24.92
C GLU A 178 13.40 14.52 25.44
N ASP A 179 12.11 14.37 25.10
CA ASP A 179 11.30 13.21 25.50
C ASP A 179 11.55 12.01 24.58
N ALA A 180 12.37 12.16 23.53
CA ALA A 180 12.62 11.11 22.54
C ALA A 180 13.70 10.10 22.96
N PHE A 181 14.35 10.27 24.12
CA PHE A 181 15.36 9.32 24.60
C PHE A 181 14.78 7.93 24.79
N CYS A 182 15.61 6.94 24.47
CA CYS A 182 15.36 5.53 24.69
C CYS A 182 15.07 5.27 26.17
N PRO A 183 13.92 4.64 26.52
CA PRO A 183 13.54 4.42 27.91
C PRO A 183 14.44 3.41 28.65
N LEU A 184 15.38 2.79 27.94
CA LEU A 184 16.18 1.67 28.42
C LEU A 184 17.57 2.15 28.78
N CYS A 185 18.27 2.73 27.80
CA CYS A 185 19.62 3.23 27.99
C CYS A 185 19.66 4.69 28.43
N THR A 186 18.56 5.44 28.21
CA THR A 186 18.42 6.88 28.48
C THR A 186 19.56 7.74 27.92
N ARG A 187 20.24 7.28 26.87
CA ARG A 187 21.45 7.90 26.30
C ARG A 187 21.27 8.38 24.86
N GLU A 188 20.55 7.60 24.06
CA GLU A 188 20.29 7.91 22.65
C GLU A 188 18.79 7.99 22.38
N VAL A 189 18.40 8.59 21.25
CA VAL A 189 17.01 8.67 20.80
C VAL A 189 16.45 7.26 20.52
N GLU A 190 15.20 7.02 20.94
CA GLU A 190 14.47 5.79 20.66
C GLU A 190 14.07 5.71 19.17
N SER A 191 15.03 5.32 18.33
CA SER A 191 14.76 4.90 16.95
C SER A 191 14.55 3.38 16.89
N SER A 192 13.91 2.90 15.83
CA SER A 192 13.76 1.47 15.55
C SER A 192 15.12 0.74 15.53
N ARG A 193 16.15 1.38 14.96
CA ARG A 193 17.51 0.81 14.89
C ARG A 193 18.16 0.73 16.27
N HIS A 194 18.04 1.79 17.07
CA HIS A 194 18.56 1.81 18.43
C HIS A 194 17.82 0.78 19.29
N LEU A 195 16.50 0.84 19.35
CA LEU A 195 15.68 -0.01 20.21
C LEU A 195 15.92 -1.51 20.00
N PHE A 196 16.07 -1.96 18.75
CA PHE A 196 16.18 -3.38 18.42
C PHE A 196 17.61 -3.91 18.23
N LEU A 197 18.60 -3.06 17.95
CA LEU A 197 19.98 -3.49 17.69
C LEU A 197 20.99 -2.76 18.58
N HIS A 198 21.06 -1.44 18.48
CA HIS A 198 22.22 -0.68 19.00
C HIS A 198 22.07 -0.21 20.45
N CYS A 199 20.88 -0.33 21.04
CA CYS A 199 20.69 -0.13 22.47
C CYS A 199 21.54 -1.13 23.24
N LYS A 200 22.29 -0.68 24.24
CA LYS A 200 23.15 -1.54 25.06
C LYS A 200 22.44 -2.84 25.50
N TYR A 201 21.20 -2.72 25.99
CA TYR A 201 20.41 -3.87 26.41
C TYR A 201 20.07 -4.80 25.23
N ALA A 202 19.56 -4.28 24.13
CA ALA A 202 19.25 -5.09 22.95
C ALA A 202 20.52 -5.79 22.41
N ALA A 203 21.63 -5.07 22.31
CA ALA A 203 22.92 -5.61 21.88
C ALA A 203 23.41 -6.75 22.78
N ASP A 204 23.34 -6.57 24.10
CA ASP A 204 23.74 -7.58 25.09
C ASP A 204 22.91 -8.88 24.93
N ILE A 205 21.61 -8.80 24.59
CA ILE A 205 20.78 -9.98 24.25
C ILE A 205 21.30 -10.65 22.98
N TRP A 206 21.51 -9.90 21.92
CA TRP A 206 21.98 -10.45 20.65
C TRP A 206 23.32 -11.15 20.81
N TYR A 207 24.28 -10.55 21.51
CA TYR A 207 25.56 -11.21 21.79
C TYR A 207 25.42 -12.47 22.63
N ALA A 208 24.50 -12.51 23.60
CA ALA A 208 24.23 -13.71 24.37
C ALA A 208 23.63 -14.84 23.53
N VAL A 209 22.67 -14.50 22.65
CA VAL A 209 22.07 -15.44 21.70
C VAL A 209 23.12 -15.95 20.71
N SER A 210 23.91 -15.08 20.10
CA SER A 210 24.98 -15.47 19.17
C SER A 210 26.02 -16.37 19.85
N ARG A 211 26.43 -16.04 21.08
CA ARG A 211 27.36 -16.88 21.86
C ARG A 211 26.78 -18.27 22.13
N TRP A 212 25.50 -18.35 22.49
CA TRP A 212 24.83 -19.63 22.71
C TRP A 212 24.74 -20.49 21.45
N LEU A 213 24.59 -19.85 20.29
CA LEU A 213 24.61 -20.51 18.99
C LEU A 213 26.03 -20.83 18.49
N GLY A 214 27.07 -20.38 19.20
CA GLY A 214 28.46 -20.54 18.77
C GLY A 214 28.85 -19.64 17.59
N VAL A 215 28.13 -18.55 17.36
CA VAL A 215 28.34 -17.61 16.25
C VAL A 215 28.97 -16.32 16.76
N VAL A 216 29.97 -15.82 16.04
CA VAL A 216 30.51 -14.47 16.25
C VAL A 216 29.74 -13.51 15.35
N THR A 217 28.87 -12.70 15.95
CA THR A 217 28.04 -11.72 15.22
C THR A 217 28.52 -10.31 15.49
N VAL A 218 28.54 -9.48 14.45
CA VAL A 218 28.59 -8.02 14.57
C VAL A 218 27.21 -7.47 14.24
N LEU A 219 26.68 -6.60 15.10
CA LEU A 219 25.33 -6.08 14.90
C LEU A 219 25.25 -5.21 13.64
N PRO A 220 24.31 -5.49 12.73
CA PRO A 220 24.22 -4.77 11.47
C PRO A 220 23.70 -3.34 11.68
N ALA A 221 23.91 -2.49 10.68
CA ALA A 221 23.46 -1.09 10.74
C ALA A 221 21.94 -0.96 10.95
N ASN A 222 21.15 -1.87 10.39
CA ASN A 222 19.70 -1.94 10.54
C ASN A 222 19.21 -3.40 10.47
N VAL A 223 17.96 -3.64 10.89
CA VAL A 223 17.40 -5.00 10.98
C VAL A 223 17.17 -5.62 9.60
N LEU A 224 16.96 -4.80 8.57
CA LEU A 224 16.79 -5.27 7.20
C LEU A 224 18.06 -5.93 6.65
N MET A 225 19.24 -5.40 6.99
CA MET A 225 20.53 -6.00 6.60
C MET A 225 20.73 -7.40 7.18
N SER A 226 20.06 -7.75 8.29
CA SER A 226 20.02 -9.12 8.83
C SER A 226 19.31 -10.12 7.90
N TYR A 227 18.55 -9.65 6.90
CA TYR A 227 17.84 -10.47 5.92
C TYR A 227 18.62 -10.60 4.59
N GLY A 228 19.81 -10.02 4.47
CA GLY A 228 20.48 -9.79 3.18
C GLY A 228 21.45 -10.83 2.65
N GLY A 229 21.45 -12.05 3.17
CA GLY A 229 22.31 -13.13 2.66
C GLY A 229 21.52 -14.24 1.97
N ALA A 230 22.11 -14.85 0.94
CA ALA A 230 21.58 -15.99 0.18
C ALA A 230 21.46 -17.30 0.98
N SER A 231 21.59 -17.26 2.31
CA SER A 231 21.60 -18.44 3.19
C SER A 231 20.33 -18.49 4.01
N ARG A 232 19.49 -19.47 3.71
CA ARG A 232 18.24 -19.78 4.43
C ARG A 232 18.57 -20.31 5.83
N PRO A 233 18.09 -19.71 6.92
CA PRO A 233 18.30 -20.29 8.24
C PRO A 233 17.51 -21.59 8.41
N VAL A 234 18.19 -22.64 8.87
CA VAL A 234 17.69 -24.03 8.99
C VAL A 234 17.12 -24.31 10.39
N PHE A 235 16.66 -23.28 11.11
CA PHE A 235 16.17 -23.44 12.48
C PHE A 235 15.21 -22.33 12.90
N THR A 236 14.31 -22.68 13.81
CA THR A 236 13.45 -21.73 14.52
C THR A 236 13.98 -21.57 15.93
N LEU A 237 14.35 -20.34 16.29
CA LEU A 237 14.76 -20.00 17.64
C LEU A 237 13.58 -19.35 18.38
N ARG A 238 13.14 -19.98 19.46
CA ARG A 238 12.25 -19.36 20.44
C ARG A 238 13.06 -18.98 21.64
N VAL A 239 13.04 -17.72 22.00
CA VAL A 239 13.65 -17.28 23.26
C VAL A 239 12.49 -16.76 24.14
N GLY A 240 12.57 -17.01 25.44
CA GLY A 240 11.54 -16.66 26.41
C GLY A 240 12.12 -16.29 27.76
N LEU A 241 11.24 -15.93 28.70
CA LEU A 241 11.57 -15.67 30.09
C LEU A 241 10.96 -16.77 30.96
N GLU A 242 11.79 -17.37 31.80
CA GLU A 242 11.36 -18.36 32.79
C GLU A 242 12.09 -18.08 34.10
N SER A 243 11.33 -17.75 35.16
CA SER A 243 11.87 -17.47 36.51
C SER A 243 13.00 -16.42 36.55
N GLY A 244 12.86 -15.33 35.78
CA GLY A 244 13.87 -14.27 35.71
C GLY A 244 15.15 -14.66 34.95
N ARG A 245 15.11 -15.76 34.18
CA ARG A 245 16.19 -16.16 33.28
C ARG A 245 15.71 -16.16 31.85
N LEU A 246 16.54 -15.66 30.94
CA LEU A 246 16.35 -15.92 29.52
C LEU A 246 16.55 -17.39 29.26
N TYR A 247 15.61 -18.03 28.58
CA TYR A 247 15.77 -19.36 28.04
C TYR A 247 15.64 -19.31 26.52
N ALA A 248 16.44 -20.11 25.82
CA ALA A 248 16.33 -20.31 24.39
C ALA A 248 16.01 -21.77 24.11
N LYS A 249 15.08 -21.96 23.17
CA LYS A 249 14.71 -23.25 22.59
C LYS A 249 14.88 -23.16 21.08
N MET A 250 15.90 -23.83 20.57
CA MET A 250 16.12 -23.97 19.13
C MET A 250 15.49 -25.26 18.66
N ARG A 251 14.69 -25.17 17.59
CA ARG A 251 14.20 -26.30 16.82
C ARG A 251 14.90 -26.30 15.47
N LEU A 252 15.72 -27.32 15.24
CA LEU A 252 16.39 -27.52 13.96
C LEU A 252 15.38 -28.13 12.96
N SER A 253 15.53 -27.88 11.66
CA SER A 253 14.61 -28.40 10.63
C SER A 253 14.45 -29.93 10.65
N TYR A 254 15.42 -30.65 11.20
CA TYR A 254 15.43 -32.11 11.35
C TYR A 254 14.90 -32.63 12.70
N GLY A 255 14.21 -31.78 13.48
CA GLY A 255 13.48 -32.21 14.68
C GLY A 255 14.29 -32.27 15.98
N LEU A 256 15.59 -31.95 15.97
CA LEU A 256 16.37 -31.83 17.20
C LEU A 256 16.00 -30.55 17.97
N PHE A 257 15.77 -30.73 19.27
CA PHE A 257 15.50 -29.66 20.22
C PHE A 257 16.71 -29.42 21.11
N VAL A 258 17.24 -28.20 21.08
CA VAL A 258 18.27 -27.74 22.02
C VAL A 258 17.63 -26.67 22.90
N SER A 259 17.68 -26.86 24.23
CA SER A 259 17.13 -25.93 25.21
C SER A 259 18.20 -25.55 26.22
N GLY A 260 18.28 -24.27 26.57
CA GLY A 260 19.24 -23.78 27.55
C GLY A 260 18.91 -22.40 28.08
N TYR A 261 19.37 -22.10 29.30
CA TYR A 261 19.29 -20.76 29.87
C TYR A 261 20.45 -19.91 29.36
N LEU A 262 20.14 -18.72 28.84
CA LEU A 262 21.11 -17.80 28.25
C LEU A 262 21.74 -16.88 29.31
N LEU A 263 20.92 -16.26 30.16
CA LEU A 263 21.34 -15.23 31.13
C LEU A 263 20.34 -15.11 32.30
N ARG A 264 20.82 -14.63 33.46
CA ARG A 264 19.98 -14.21 34.60
C ARG A 264 19.66 -12.72 34.45
N MET A 265 18.38 -12.37 34.37
CA MET A 265 17.87 -11.03 34.06
C MET A 265 17.37 -10.31 35.32
N VAL A 266 18.24 -10.05 36.28
CA VAL A 266 17.83 -9.41 37.55
C VAL A 266 17.38 -7.95 37.34
N ASP A 267 17.81 -7.28 36.25
CA ASP A 267 17.62 -5.83 36.06
C ASP A 267 17.08 -5.41 34.67
N TRP A 268 16.35 -6.28 33.96
CA TRP A 268 15.94 -6.03 32.57
C TRP A 268 14.44 -5.75 32.43
N PRO A 269 14.02 -4.74 31.64
CA PRO A 269 12.60 -4.50 31.38
C PRO A 269 11.99 -5.65 30.55
N GLU A 270 11.02 -6.38 31.11
CA GLU A 270 10.26 -7.45 30.43
C GLU A 270 9.73 -7.09 29.01
N PRO A 271 9.30 -5.85 28.71
CA PRO A 271 8.78 -5.49 27.39
C PRO A 271 9.81 -5.62 26.26
N LEU A 272 11.09 -5.33 26.54
CA LEU A 272 12.18 -5.46 25.56
C LEU A 272 12.46 -6.90 25.21
N VAL A 273 12.47 -7.72 26.25
CA VAL A 273 12.71 -9.15 26.13
C VAL A 273 11.63 -9.66 25.18
N LEU A 274 10.35 -9.50 25.51
CA LEU A 274 9.27 -9.92 24.62
C LEU A 274 9.33 -9.34 23.18
N CYS A 275 9.88 -8.13 22.99
CA CYS A 275 10.03 -7.51 21.67
C CYS A 275 11.20 -8.09 20.84
N CYS A 276 12.41 -8.18 21.40
CA CYS A 276 13.58 -8.80 20.77
C CYS A 276 13.36 -10.31 20.56
N LEU A 277 12.71 -10.98 21.50
CA LEU A 277 12.39 -12.41 21.43
C LEU A 277 11.39 -12.76 20.31
N ARG A 278 10.51 -11.82 19.92
CA ARG A 278 9.54 -12.02 18.84
C ARG A 278 10.17 -11.91 17.45
N VAL A 279 11.23 -11.10 17.28
CA VAL A 279 11.91 -10.89 15.99
C VAL A 279 12.76 -12.10 15.56
N LEU A 280 13.19 -12.94 16.51
CA LEU A 280 14.11 -14.09 16.31
C LEU A 280 13.52 -15.32 15.58
N CYS A 281 12.30 -15.22 15.08
CA CYS A 281 11.58 -16.33 14.53
C CYS A 281 11.88 -16.40 13.01
N VAL A 282 12.65 -17.39 12.56
CA VAL A 282 12.98 -17.59 11.13
C VAL A 282 12.58 -19.01 10.70
N SER A 283 12.16 -19.15 9.44
CA SER A 283 11.47 -20.33 8.89
C SER A 283 12.17 -20.92 7.68
N SER A 284 11.95 -22.23 7.51
CA SER A 284 12.64 -23.23 6.69
C SER A 284 12.40 -23.19 5.18
N ASP A 285 13.43 -23.53 4.37
CA ASP A 285 13.41 -24.75 3.54
C ASP A 285 14.80 -25.17 2.98
N CYS A 286 15.11 -26.47 3.11
CA CYS A 286 16.18 -27.34 2.58
C CYS A 286 17.63 -26.82 2.38
N GLY A 287 18.58 -27.56 2.97
CA GLY A 287 20.01 -27.56 2.61
C GLY A 287 20.91 -27.30 3.81
N GLY A 288 21.40 -28.39 4.43
CA GLY A 288 22.19 -28.34 5.66
C GLY A 288 23.41 -27.42 5.58
N ARG A 289 23.32 -26.28 6.27
CA ARG A 289 24.39 -25.57 6.99
C ARG A 289 23.75 -24.46 7.81
N ALA A 290 24.06 -24.40 9.12
CA ALA A 290 23.63 -23.30 9.97
C ALA A 290 24.55 -22.09 9.70
N VAL A 291 23.98 -21.01 9.18
CA VAL A 291 24.61 -19.69 9.13
C VAL A 291 23.65 -18.74 9.80
N MET A 292 24.05 -18.22 10.96
CA MET A 292 23.48 -16.98 11.49
C MET A 292 24.53 -15.91 11.25
N PHE A 293 24.09 -14.73 10.79
CA PHE A 293 24.92 -13.61 10.42
C PHE A 293 25.64 -12.96 11.61
#